data_AF-A0A9E1KZZ4-F1
#
_entry.id   AF-A0A9E1KZZ4-F1
#
_cell.length_a   1.000
_cell.length_b   1.000
_cell.length_c   1.000
_cell.angle_alpha   90.00
_cell.angle_beta   90.00
_cell.angle_gamma   90.00
#
_symmetry.space_group_name_H-M   'P 1'
#
loop_
_entity.id
_entity.type
_entity.pdbx_description
1 polymer ?
#
loop_
_entity_poly.entity_id
_entity_poly.type
_entity_poly.pdbx_seq_one_letter_code
_entity_poly.pdbx_strand_id
1 'polypeptide(L)'
;MSTHIGVDFTPPDIAGKVTGEIKYAEDYKREGMVFARLLTSPLPAGRVVNIDASEALRMDGVVGVFTADDLPPVPPPGNPALASEYVTYVGQPILAVAAITEEIAESAIDKIRVDFERRDFVVDPIESLTPGGSNAYPEGNVLVRTREEGPEGAPIVGAEIKDIKWPQSAIDAIKTGKEPVGGEFTTEWAFGDVDAGFADAAAIIEEPFVTIGYPHHSLEARTGMAYWENGKCYFHGSSQSQSANNAGLARMLNIDLADLVFINEATGGGFGSKIGPYPFMAITGNFSKVLNRPVQLRITREQEFYIGSARSGMQGWIKIGVKENGKVSAVDLVIVNDGGATGGG
;
A
#
# COMPACT_ATOMS: atom_id res chain seq x y z
N MET A 1 13.75 45.28 5.16
CA MET A 1 13.38 43.92 4.71
C MET A 1 11.93 43.99 4.28
N SER A 2 11.60 43.64 3.03
CA SER A 2 10.19 43.44 2.68
C SER A 2 9.72 42.16 3.38
N THR A 3 8.59 42.24 4.07
CA THR A 3 7.96 41.07 4.69
C THR A 3 7.22 40.32 3.58
N HIS A 4 7.59 39.06 3.34
CA HIS A 4 7.02 38.20 2.29
C HIS A 4 5.94 37.25 2.83
N ILE A 5 5.59 37.35 4.12
CA ILE A 5 4.57 36.53 4.75
C ILE A 5 3.20 37.15 4.47
N GLY A 6 2.25 36.35 3.98
CA GLY A 6 0.87 36.77 3.71
C GLY A 6 0.67 37.51 2.39
N VAL A 7 1.65 37.48 1.48
CA VAL A 7 1.55 38.07 0.13
C VAL A 7 1.57 36.98 -0.93
N ASP A 8 0.84 37.21 -2.02
CA ASP A 8 0.90 36.34 -3.19
C ASP A 8 2.30 36.37 -3.80
N PHE A 9 2.82 35.20 -4.14
CA PHE A 9 4.07 35.04 -4.88
C PHE A 9 3.93 33.93 -5.91
N THR A 10 4.76 33.96 -6.93
CA THR A 10 4.88 32.85 -7.89
C THR A 10 5.87 31.83 -7.33
N PRO A 11 5.46 30.59 -7.04
CA PRO A 11 6.39 29.55 -6.62
C PRO A 11 7.52 29.37 -7.66
N PRO A 12 8.77 29.11 -7.20
CA PRO A 12 9.94 29.08 -8.09
C PRO A 12 9.87 27.97 -9.15
N ASP A 13 9.04 26.95 -8.94
CA ASP A 13 8.88 25.82 -9.85
C ASP A 13 7.78 26.03 -10.92
N ILE A 14 7.01 27.12 -10.87
CA ILE A 14 5.94 27.40 -11.83
C ILE A 14 6.46 27.50 -13.26
N ALA A 15 7.58 28.21 -13.47
CA ALA A 15 8.14 28.39 -14.82
C ALA A 15 8.39 27.04 -15.49
N GLY A 16 9.08 26.11 -14.81
CA GLY A 16 9.36 24.78 -15.34
C GLY A 16 8.09 23.93 -15.58
N LYS A 17 7.05 24.10 -14.74
CA LYS A 17 5.77 23.39 -14.92
C LYS A 17 5.01 23.85 -16.16
N VAL A 18 5.02 25.14 -16.47
CA VAL A 18 4.26 25.70 -17.60
C VAL A 18 5.01 25.64 -18.93
N THR A 19 6.34 25.46 -18.90
CA THR A 19 7.18 25.28 -20.11
C THR A 19 7.40 23.82 -20.47
N GLY A 20 7.13 22.88 -19.55
CA GLY A 20 7.47 21.46 -19.72
C GLY A 20 8.95 21.15 -19.47
N GLU A 21 9.69 22.09 -18.87
CA GLU A 21 11.11 21.90 -18.55
C GLU A 21 11.32 21.12 -17.25
N ILE A 22 10.32 21.11 -16.35
CA ILE A 22 10.37 20.33 -15.12
C ILE A 22 10.38 18.82 -15.46
N LYS A 23 11.21 18.06 -14.75
CA LYS A 23 11.38 16.62 -14.99
C LYS A 23 10.74 15.80 -13.88
N TYR A 24 9.98 14.81 -14.30
CA TYR A 24 9.41 13.75 -13.48
C TYR A 24 10.28 12.48 -13.62
N ALA A 25 10.09 11.50 -12.74
CA ALA A 25 10.92 10.29 -12.72
C ALA A 25 10.94 9.54 -14.08
N GLU A 26 9.84 9.62 -14.85
CA GLU A 26 9.74 8.95 -16.15
C GLU A 26 10.50 9.63 -17.29
N ASP A 27 10.81 10.93 -17.14
CA ASP A 27 11.51 11.73 -18.16
C ASP A 27 13.00 11.42 -18.22
N TYR A 28 13.55 10.83 -17.16
CA TYR A 28 14.97 10.51 -17.10
C TYR A 28 15.29 9.31 -17.98
N LYS A 29 16.36 9.45 -18.76
CA LYS A 29 16.90 8.42 -19.65
C LYS A 29 18.38 8.24 -19.36
N ARG A 30 18.86 7.00 -19.49
CA ARG A 30 20.27 6.64 -19.37
C ARG A 30 20.64 5.68 -20.50
N GLU A 31 21.90 5.71 -20.93
CA GLU A 31 22.38 4.80 -21.97
C GLU A 31 22.19 3.34 -21.54
N GLY A 32 21.74 2.50 -22.47
CA GLY A 32 21.49 1.08 -22.23
C GLY A 32 20.28 0.77 -21.34
N MET A 33 19.45 1.76 -21.01
CA MET A 33 18.24 1.58 -20.19
C MET A 33 17.27 0.55 -20.80
N VAL A 34 16.60 -0.20 -19.93
CA VAL A 34 15.52 -1.13 -20.26
C VAL A 34 14.25 -0.75 -19.50
N PHE A 35 13.12 -1.26 -19.98
CA PHE A 35 11.80 -1.01 -19.45
C PHE A 35 11.28 -2.27 -18.79
N ALA A 36 10.77 -2.14 -17.57
CA ALA A 36 10.16 -3.22 -16.84
C ALA A 36 8.64 -3.07 -16.75
N ARG A 37 7.95 -4.20 -16.80
CA ARG A 37 6.50 -4.33 -16.63
C ARG A 37 6.16 -5.44 -15.66
N LEU A 38 5.05 -5.28 -14.95
CA LEU A 38 4.57 -6.24 -13.95
C LEU A 38 3.46 -7.10 -14.55
N LEU A 39 3.57 -8.42 -14.40
CA LEU A 39 2.43 -9.33 -14.50
C LEU A 39 1.82 -9.44 -13.11
N THR A 40 0.54 -9.10 -13.02
CA THR A 40 -0.20 -8.98 -11.76
C THR A 40 -1.30 -10.04 -11.66
N SER A 41 -1.69 -10.37 -10.43
CA SER A 41 -2.70 -11.39 -10.16
C SER A 41 -4.07 -11.00 -10.74
N PRO A 42 -4.72 -11.86 -11.53
CA PRO A 42 -6.12 -11.67 -11.88
C PRO A 42 -7.07 -12.18 -10.79
N LEU A 43 -6.55 -12.81 -9.74
CA LEU A 43 -7.34 -13.46 -8.69
C LEU A 43 -7.34 -12.64 -7.39
N PRO A 44 -8.49 -12.58 -6.68
CA PRO A 44 -8.56 -11.96 -5.35
C PRO A 44 -7.91 -12.84 -4.27
N ALA A 45 -7.89 -14.15 -4.44
CA ALA A 45 -7.16 -15.07 -3.58
C ALA A 45 -6.78 -16.36 -4.32
N GLY A 46 -5.57 -16.84 -4.12
CA GLY A 46 -5.11 -18.09 -4.68
C GLY A 46 -3.65 -18.39 -4.40
N ARG A 47 -3.21 -19.56 -4.86
CA ARG A 47 -1.81 -19.97 -4.84
C ARG A 47 -1.27 -20.02 -6.25
N VAL A 48 -0.08 -19.46 -6.47
CA VAL A 48 0.65 -19.60 -7.73
C VAL A 48 1.27 -20.99 -7.74
N VAL A 49 0.86 -21.83 -8.68
CA VAL A 49 1.28 -23.23 -8.76
C VAL A 49 2.47 -23.39 -9.69
N ASN A 50 2.45 -22.68 -10.81
CA ASN A 50 3.47 -22.76 -11.86
C ASN A 50 3.49 -21.49 -12.70
N ILE A 51 4.67 -21.13 -13.20
CA ILE A 51 4.90 -20.01 -14.11
C ILE A 51 5.70 -20.54 -15.31
N ASP A 52 5.12 -20.47 -16.51
CA ASP A 52 5.82 -20.73 -17.77
C ASP A 52 6.05 -19.41 -18.51
N ALA A 53 7.30 -18.93 -18.46
CA ALA A 53 7.76 -17.75 -19.17
C ALA A 53 8.59 -18.08 -20.42
N SER A 54 8.59 -19.34 -20.88
CA SER A 54 9.49 -19.81 -21.92
C SER A 54 9.27 -19.13 -23.28
N GLU A 55 8.04 -18.75 -23.62
CA GLU A 55 7.76 -17.99 -24.84
C GLU A 55 8.23 -16.54 -24.72
N ALA A 56 7.95 -15.87 -23.60
CA ALA A 56 8.41 -14.52 -23.32
C ALA A 56 9.94 -14.41 -23.38
N LEU A 57 10.66 -15.36 -22.75
CA LEU A 57 12.12 -15.39 -22.74
C LEU A 57 12.76 -15.61 -24.13
N ARG A 58 12.00 -16.11 -25.11
CA ARG A 58 12.47 -16.28 -26.50
C ARG A 58 12.21 -15.06 -27.38
N MET A 59 11.47 -14.07 -26.90
CA MET A 59 11.18 -12.87 -27.68
C MET A 59 12.42 -11.99 -27.83
N ASP A 60 12.67 -11.52 -29.05
CA ASP A 60 13.76 -10.58 -29.30
C ASP A 60 13.54 -9.28 -28.52
N GLY A 61 14.62 -8.79 -27.90
CA GLY A 61 14.60 -7.61 -27.04
C GLY A 61 14.12 -7.82 -25.60
N VAL A 62 13.61 -9.00 -25.22
CA VAL A 62 13.40 -9.35 -23.80
C VAL A 62 14.75 -9.64 -23.16
N VAL A 63 15.03 -8.99 -22.04
CA VAL A 63 16.32 -9.09 -21.33
C VAL A 63 16.25 -9.95 -20.07
N GLY A 64 15.05 -10.18 -19.54
CA GLY A 64 14.86 -11.04 -18.38
C GLY A 64 13.41 -11.10 -17.91
N VAL A 65 13.09 -12.19 -17.22
CA VAL A 65 11.87 -12.38 -16.45
C VAL A 65 12.30 -12.73 -15.04
N PHE A 66 11.67 -12.10 -14.07
CA PHE A 66 12.08 -12.15 -12.67
C PHE A 66 10.90 -12.42 -11.77
N THR A 67 11.14 -13.20 -10.72
CA THR A 67 10.16 -13.67 -9.75
C THR A 67 10.57 -13.24 -8.34
N ALA A 68 9.80 -13.63 -7.34
CA ALA A 68 10.13 -13.37 -5.94
C ALA A 68 11.52 -13.91 -5.54
N ASP A 69 11.98 -15.00 -6.16
CA ASP A 69 13.29 -15.62 -5.90
C ASP A 69 14.48 -14.73 -6.30
N ASP A 70 14.24 -13.75 -7.18
CA ASP A 70 15.25 -12.79 -7.61
C ASP A 70 15.34 -11.56 -6.68
N LEU A 71 14.52 -11.51 -5.63
CA LEU A 71 14.43 -10.39 -4.69
C LEU A 71 14.76 -10.82 -3.25
N PRO A 72 15.19 -9.90 -2.38
CA PRO A 72 15.34 -10.19 -0.96
C PRO A 72 14.03 -10.71 -0.36
N PRO A 73 14.05 -11.81 0.43
CA PRO A 73 12.84 -12.39 0.98
C PRO A 73 12.19 -11.46 2.01
N VAL A 74 10.87 -11.39 1.99
CA VAL A 74 10.07 -10.64 2.96
C VAL A 74 9.20 -11.65 3.73
N PRO A 75 9.49 -11.91 5.02
CA PRO A 75 8.71 -12.88 5.79
C PRO A 75 7.31 -12.34 6.11
N PRO A 76 6.29 -13.22 6.27
CA PRO A 76 4.98 -12.82 6.76
C PRO A 76 5.07 -12.12 8.14
N PRO A 77 4.21 -11.12 8.42
CA PRO A 77 3.13 -10.60 7.57
C PRO A 77 3.59 -9.47 6.63
N GLY A 78 4.88 -9.38 6.33
CA GLY A 78 5.42 -8.38 5.42
C GLY A 78 4.85 -8.54 4.00
N ASN A 79 4.82 -7.43 3.25
CA ASN A 79 4.32 -7.39 1.88
C ASN A 79 5.50 -7.59 0.90
N PRO A 80 5.65 -8.76 0.27
CA PRO A 80 6.71 -8.98 -0.70
C PRO A 80 6.46 -8.14 -1.97
N ALA A 81 7.54 -7.78 -2.64
CA ALA A 81 7.44 -6.99 -3.88
C ALA A 81 6.86 -7.78 -5.06
N LEU A 82 7.12 -9.08 -5.10
CA LEU A 82 6.52 -10.05 -5.99
C LEU A 82 5.97 -11.20 -5.15
N ALA A 83 4.78 -11.70 -5.45
CA ALA A 83 4.17 -12.81 -4.75
C ALA A 83 5.04 -14.07 -4.90
N SER A 84 5.41 -14.68 -3.78
CA SER A 84 6.22 -15.90 -3.75
C SER A 84 5.39 -17.18 -3.84
N GLU A 85 4.25 -17.23 -3.15
CA GLU A 85 3.38 -18.41 -3.09
C GLU A 85 1.90 -18.06 -3.24
N TYR A 86 1.42 -17.12 -2.41
CA TYR A 86 0.02 -16.71 -2.41
C TYR A 86 -0.18 -15.33 -3.02
N VAL A 87 -1.31 -15.19 -3.71
CA VAL A 87 -1.90 -13.90 -4.07
C VAL A 87 -3.14 -13.69 -3.21
N THR A 88 -3.30 -12.49 -2.65
CA THR A 88 -4.36 -12.12 -1.68
C THR A 88 -5.16 -10.90 -2.13
N TYR A 89 -4.89 -10.37 -3.33
CA TYR A 89 -5.70 -9.35 -3.98
C TYR A 89 -5.49 -9.33 -5.49
N VAL A 90 -6.50 -8.84 -6.20
CA VAL A 90 -6.40 -8.57 -7.64
C VAL A 90 -5.39 -7.45 -7.86
N GLY A 91 -4.45 -7.67 -8.77
CA GLY A 91 -3.40 -6.71 -9.09
C GLY A 91 -2.11 -6.90 -8.30
N GLN A 92 -2.04 -7.87 -7.37
CA GLN A 92 -0.78 -8.18 -6.68
C GLN A 92 0.31 -8.58 -7.68
N PRO A 93 1.48 -7.93 -7.69
CA PRO A 93 2.56 -8.31 -8.58
C PRO A 93 3.03 -9.76 -8.35
N ILE A 94 3.14 -10.55 -9.42
CA ILE A 94 3.59 -11.95 -9.37
C ILE A 94 5.02 -12.06 -9.90
N LEU A 95 5.27 -11.42 -11.04
CA LEU A 95 6.57 -11.39 -11.70
C LEU A 95 6.72 -10.10 -12.48
N ALA A 96 7.92 -9.88 -12.99
CA ALA A 96 8.20 -8.72 -13.81
C ALA A 96 9.10 -9.08 -15.00
N VAL A 97 8.83 -8.44 -16.13
CA VAL A 97 9.53 -8.63 -17.40
C VAL A 97 10.29 -7.37 -17.73
N ALA A 98 11.55 -7.49 -18.14
CA ALA A 98 12.36 -6.40 -18.62
C ALA A 98 12.65 -6.56 -20.12
N ALA A 99 12.55 -5.48 -20.89
CA ALA A 99 12.87 -5.46 -22.31
C ALA A 99 13.48 -4.13 -22.77
N ILE A 100 14.08 -4.10 -23.95
CA ILE A 100 14.75 -2.91 -24.51
C ILE A 100 13.77 -1.79 -24.91
N THR A 101 12.49 -2.11 -25.08
CA THR A 101 11.41 -1.12 -25.21
C THR A 101 10.24 -1.50 -24.32
N GLU A 102 9.39 -0.51 -24.04
CA GLU A 102 8.21 -0.66 -23.20
C GLU A 102 7.18 -1.59 -23.85
N GLU A 103 7.01 -1.50 -25.17
CA GLU A 103 6.07 -2.30 -25.96
C GLU A 103 6.46 -3.78 -26.01
N ILE A 104 7.77 -4.09 -26.04
CA ILE A 104 8.26 -5.47 -25.98
C ILE A 104 7.99 -6.05 -24.59
N ALA A 105 8.22 -5.29 -23.52
CA ALA A 105 7.94 -5.75 -22.16
C ALA A 105 6.45 -6.04 -21.95
N GLU A 106 5.57 -5.19 -22.48
CA GLU A 106 4.11 -5.42 -22.47
C GLU A 106 3.72 -6.65 -23.28
N SER A 107 4.20 -6.76 -24.53
CA SER A 107 3.90 -7.92 -25.39
C SER A 107 4.40 -9.24 -24.78
N ALA A 108 5.50 -9.21 -24.04
CA ALA A 108 6.08 -10.38 -23.39
C ALA A 108 5.25 -10.87 -22.20
N ILE A 109 4.57 -9.98 -21.48
CA ILE A 109 3.64 -10.39 -20.39
C ILE A 109 2.54 -11.29 -20.93
N ASP A 110 1.98 -10.97 -22.10
CA ASP A 110 0.92 -11.77 -22.74
C ASP A 110 1.38 -13.18 -23.15
N LYS A 111 2.69 -13.43 -23.15
CA LYS A 111 3.29 -14.73 -23.48
C LYS A 111 3.63 -15.58 -22.25
N ILE A 112 3.32 -15.08 -21.05
CA ILE A 112 3.56 -15.80 -19.81
C ILE A 112 2.28 -16.49 -19.36
N ARG A 113 2.39 -17.77 -18.99
CA ARG A 113 1.29 -18.56 -18.47
C ARG A 113 1.51 -18.78 -16.98
N VAL A 114 0.48 -18.52 -16.18
CA VAL A 114 0.50 -18.74 -14.74
C VAL A 114 -0.65 -19.65 -14.37
N ASP A 115 -0.33 -20.76 -13.72
CA ASP A 115 -1.32 -21.71 -13.20
C ASP A 115 -1.63 -21.36 -11.76
N PHE A 116 -2.93 -21.31 -11.43
CA PHE A 116 -3.41 -20.94 -10.11
C PHE A 116 -4.27 -22.03 -9.49
N GLU A 117 -4.15 -22.19 -8.18
CA GLU A 117 -5.14 -22.84 -7.34
C GLU A 117 -5.96 -21.75 -6.66
N ARG A 118 -7.26 -21.69 -6.95
CA ARG A 118 -8.16 -20.68 -6.36
C ARG A 118 -8.36 -20.95 -4.87
N ARG A 119 -8.50 -19.87 -4.10
CA ARG A 119 -8.92 -19.92 -2.70
C ARG A 119 -10.17 -19.08 -2.50
N ASP A 120 -10.88 -19.37 -1.43
CA ASP A 120 -11.93 -18.49 -0.95
C ASP A 120 -11.34 -17.12 -0.59
N PHE A 121 -12.12 -16.07 -0.86
CA PHE A 121 -11.79 -14.69 -0.57
C PHE A 121 -12.96 -14.02 0.13
N VAL A 122 -12.69 -12.85 0.72
CA VAL A 122 -13.68 -12.01 1.38
C VAL A 122 -13.43 -10.56 1.00
N VAL A 123 -14.51 -9.80 0.80
CA VAL A 123 -14.44 -8.36 0.46
C VAL A 123 -15.09 -7.47 1.51
N ASP A 124 -16.00 -8.02 2.31
CA ASP A 124 -16.59 -7.33 3.45
C ASP A 124 -15.84 -7.71 4.73
N PRO A 125 -15.17 -6.77 5.42
CA PRO A 125 -14.48 -7.08 6.66
C PRO A 125 -15.42 -7.62 7.76
N ILE A 126 -16.72 -7.26 7.77
CA ILE A 126 -17.70 -7.83 8.71
C ILE A 126 -17.98 -9.30 8.40
N GLU A 127 -18.05 -9.68 7.13
CA GLU A 127 -18.13 -11.10 6.74
C GLU A 127 -16.88 -11.86 7.16
N SER A 128 -15.70 -11.25 7.06
CA SER A 128 -14.45 -11.86 7.50
C SER A 128 -14.45 -12.16 9.02
N LEU A 129 -15.11 -11.32 9.82
CA LEU A 129 -15.26 -11.49 11.27
C LEU A 129 -16.39 -12.45 11.65
N THR A 130 -17.26 -12.84 10.71
CA THR A 130 -18.40 -13.72 10.99
C THR A 130 -17.93 -15.16 11.26
N PRO A 131 -18.54 -15.90 12.21
CA PRO A 131 -18.22 -17.32 12.42
C PRO A 131 -18.32 -18.14 11.14
N GLY A 132 -17.24 -18.82 10.76
CA GLY A 132 -17.15 -19.59 9.51
C GLY A 132 -16.98 -18.74 8.25
N GLY A 133 -16.88 -17.42 8.35
CA GLY A 133 -16.58 -16.52 7.24
C GLY A 133 -15.15 -16.69 6.73
N SER A 134 -14.95 -16.43 5.43
CA SER A 134 -13.66 -16.59 4.75
C SER A 134 -12.59 -15.65 5.31
N ASN A 135 -11.34 -16.12 5.26
CA ASN A 135 -10.16 -15.37 5.69
C ASN A 135 -9.55 -14.56 4.54
N ALA A 136 -9.09 -13.34 4.83
CA ALA A 136 -8.42 -12.47 3.85
C ALA A 136 -6.97 -12.88 3.57
N TYR A 137 -6.32 -13.55 4.54
CA TYR A 137 -4.96 -14.07 4.46
C TYR A 137 -4.97 -15.61 4.49
N PRO A 138 -3.87 -16.29 4.10
CA PRO A 138 -3.70 -17.71 4.37
C PRO A 138 -3.89 -18.10 5.84
N GLU A 139 -3.38 -17.28 6.75
CA GLU A 139 -3.27 -17.60 8.18
C GLU A 139 -4.40 -17.02 9.04
N GLY A 140 -5.28 -16.19 8.48
CA GLY A 140 -6.33 -15.50 9.24
C GLY A 140 -6.96 -14.32 8.49
N ASN A 141 -7.62 -13.42 9.21
CA ASN A 141 -8.35 -12.29 8.64
C ASN A 141 -7.90 -10.93 9.19
N VAL A 142 -7.18 -10.88 10.31
CA VAL A 142 -6.82 -9.62 10.97
C VAL A 142 -5.32 -9.46 11.11
N LEU A 143 -4.77 -8.37 10.54
CA LEU A 143 -3.41 -7.94 10.82
C LEU A 143 -3.36 -7.17 12.14
N VAL A 144 -2.77 -7.78 13.16
CA VAL A 144 -2.56 -7.18 14.47
C VAL A 144 -1.16 -6.59 14.53
N ARG A 145 -1.06 -5.31 14.88
CA ARG A 145 0.23 -4.63 15.08
C ARG A 145 0.50 -4.42 16.57
N THR A 146 1.65 -4.87 17.02
CA THR A 146 2.14 -4.62 18.37
C THR A 146 2.93 -3.31 18.37
N ARG A 147 2.61 -2.41 19.30
CA ARG A 147 3.33 -1.15 19.50
C ARG A 147 4.11 -1.18 20.81
N GLU A 148 5.16 -0.37 20.91
CA GLU A 148 5.78 -0.08 22.21
C GLU A 148 4.73 0.51 23.16
N GLU A 149 4.88 0.24 24.46
CA GLU A 149 4.10 0.95 25.47
C GLU A 149 4.39 2.45 25.38
N GLY A 150 3.37 3.26 25.20
CA GLY A 150 3.53 4.69 25.02
C GLY A 150 2.24 5.39 24.60
N PRO A 151 2.30 6.72 24.36
CA PRO A 151 1.16 7.48 23.87
C PRO A 151 0.75 7.01 22.46
N GLU A 152 -0.42 7.48 22.02
CA GLU A 152 -0.89 7.25 20.65
C GLU A 152 0.19 7.62 19.63
N GLY A 153 0.49 6.68 18.72
CA GLY A 153 1.57 6.83 17.75
C GLY A 153 2.91 6.21 18.14
N ALA A 154 3.00 5.52 19.29
CA ALA A 154 4.19 4.74 19.65
C ALA A 154 4.64 3.80 18.51
N PRO A 155 5.96 3.58 18.33
CA PRO A 155 6.50 2.77 17.24
C PRO A 155 5.90 1.37 17.20
N ILE A 156 5.61 0.88 16.00
CA ILE A 156 5.23 -0.51 15.78
C ILE A 156 6.50 -1.37 15.91
N VAL A 157 6.45 -2.38 16.77
CA VAL A 157 7.55 -3.31 17.05
C VAL A 157 7.28 -4.73 16.60
N GLY A 158 6.03 -5.05 16.26
CA GLY A 158 5.64 -6.36 15.77
C GLY A 158 4.38 -6.31 14.93
N ALA A 159 4.18 -7.34 14.12
CA ALA A 159 2.95 -7.55 13.37
C ALA A 159 2.72 -9.05 13.20
N GLU A 160 1.47 -9.48 13.30
CA GLU A 160 1.04 -10.87 13.10
C GLU A 160 -0.35 -10.94 12.45
N ILE A 161 -0.64 -12.01 11.72
CA ILE A 161 -1.99 -12.32 11.25
C ILE A 161 -2.68 -13.20 12.29
N LYS A 162 -3.90 -12.84 12.69
CA LYS A 162 -4.78 -13.64 13.54
C LYS A 162 -6.06 -14.01 12.82
N ASP A 163 -6.61 -15.17 13.18
CA ASP A 163 -7.98 -15.55 12.85
C ASP A 163 -8.90 -15.11 13.99
N ILE A 164 -9.54 -13.95 13.82
CA ILE A 164 -10.46 -13.35 14.78
C ILE A 164 -11.87 -13.47 14.23
N LYS A 165 -12.73 -14.22 14.93
CA LYS A 165 -14.16 -14.33 14.64
C LYS A 165 -14.96 -13.79 15.82
N TRP A 166 -15.87 -12.86 15.56
CA TRP A 166 -16.77 -12.34 16.58
C TRP A 166 -17.93 -13.30 16.83
N PRO A 167 -18.51 -13.31 18.04
CA PRO A 167 -19.77 -14.01 18.29
C PRO A 167 -20.86 -13.54 17.33
N GLN A 168 -21.77 -14.45 16.94
CA GLN A 168 -22.87 -14.10 16.02
C GLN A 168 -23.71 -12.92 16.55
N SER A 169 -23.88 -12.80 17.86
CA SER A 169 -24.58 -11.67 18.49
C SER A 169 -23.93 -10.31 18.21
N ALA A 170 -22.59 -10.24 18.17
CA ALA A 170 -21.86 -9.02 17.86
C ALA A 170 -21.97 -8.67 16.37
N ILE A 171 -21.92 -9.68 15.49
CA ILE A 171 -22.15 -9.53 14.05
C ILE A 171 -23.56 -9.00 13.77
N ASP A 172 -24.58 -9.58 14.40
CA ASP A 172 -25.97 -9.16 14.24
C ASP A 172 -26.17 -7.74 14.78
N ALA A 173 -25.50 -7.38 15.87
CA ALA A 173 -25.55 -6.05 16.45
C ALA A 173 -24.97 -4.98 15.50
N ILE A 174 -23.73 -5.13 15.03
CA ILE A 174 -23.11 -4.14 14.13
C ILE A 174 -23.88 -4.00 12.81
N LYS A 175 -24.39 -5.11 12.26
CA LYS A 175 -25.23 -5.09 11.05
C LYS A 175 -26.57 -4.39 11.25
N THR A 176 -27.07 -4.32 12.47
CA THR A 176 -28.32 -3.62 12.82
C THR A 176 -28.09 -2.25 13.48
N GLY A 177 -26.87 -1.72 13.41
CA GLY A 177 -26.52 -0.40 13.93
C GLY A 177 -26.49 -0.33 15.45
N LYS A 178 -26.07 -1.41 16.11
CA LYS A 178 -25.90 -1.49 17.55
C LYS A 178 -24.47 -1.84 17.92
N GLU A 179 -24.12 -1.55 19.17
CA GLU A 179 -22.83 -1.91 19.74
C GLU A 179 -22.55 -3.43 19.63
N PRO A 180 -21.43 -3.84 19.00
CA PRO A 180 -21.04 -5.25 18.86
C PRO A 180 -20.39 -5.80 20.14
N VAL A 181 -21.18 -5.88 21.23
CA VAL A 181 -20.70 -6.37 22.53
C VAL A 181 -20.12 -7.79 22.42
N GLY A 182 -18.92 -7.97 22.96
CA GLY A 182 -18.22 -9.26 22.98
C GLY A 182 -17.42 -9.57 21.72
N GLY A 183 -17.34 -8.65 20.76
CA GLY A 183 -16.34 -8.71 19.69
C GLY A 183 -14.92 -8.54 20.24
N GLU A 184 -13.97 -9.31 19.71
CA GLU A 184 -12.54 -9.12 20.03
C GLU A 184 -11.98 -7.96 19.19
N PHE A 185 -11.45 -6.93 19.85
CA PHE A 185 -10.85 -5.77 19.20
C PHE A 185 -9.32 -5.80 19.27
N THR A 186 -8.66 -5.33 18.21
CA THR A 186 -7.19 -5.30 18.16
C THR A 186 -6.58 -4.09 18.89
N THR A 187 -7.39 -3.07 19.15
CA THR A 187 -6.96 -1.83 19.80
C THR A 187 -8.14 -1.24 20.54
N GLU A 188 -7.94 -0.97 21.83
CA GLU A 188 -8.91 -0.32 22.70
C GLU A 188 -8.19 0.75 23.50
N TRP A 189 -8.81 1.91 23.66
CA TRP A 189 -8.34 2.96 24.55
C TRP A 189 -9.53 3.81 25.00
N ALA A 190 -9.41 4.42 26.17
CA ALA A 190 -10.40 5.33 26.71
C ALA A 190 -9.72 6.55 27.31
N PHE A 191 -10.44 7.66 27.36
CA PHE A 191 -9.98 8.88 28.00
C PHE A 191 -11.11 9.49 28.84
N GLY A 192 -10.83 9.75 30.11
CA GLY A 192 -11.84 10.20 31.08
C GLY A 192 -12.77 9.07 31.53
N ASP A 193 -13.89 9.47 32.15
CA ASP A 193 -14.95 8.56 32.59
C ASP A 193 -16.10 8.62 31.59
N VAL A 194 -16.09 7.69 30.64
CA VAL A 194 -17.05 7.64 29.52
C VAL A 194 -18.45 7.32 30.03
N ASP A 195 -18.57 6.41 31.00
CA ASP A 195 -19.85 6.01 31.60
C ASP A 195 -20.51 7.18 32.33
N ALA A 196 -19.75 7.93 33.14
CA ALA A 196 -20.26 9.14 33.78
C ALA A 196 -20.69 10.20 32.75
N GLY A 197 -19.96 10.30 31.63
CA GLY A 197 -20.32 11.20 30.54
C GLY A 197 -21.64 10.84 29.85
N PHE A 198 -21.94 9.54 29.68
CA PHE A 198 -23.25 9.10 29.18
C PHE A 198 -24.36 9.26 30.22
N ALA A 199 -24.07 9.05 31.51
CA ALA A 199 -25.04 9.26 32.59
C ALA A 199 -25.46 10.73 32.73
N ASP A 200 -24.58 11.68 32.39
CA ASP A 200 -24.85 13.13 32.37
C ASP A 200 -25.46 13.62 31.04
N ALA A 201 -25.69 12.73 30.08
CA ALA A 201 -26.26 13.10 28.79
C ALA A 201 -27.77 13.39 28.91
N ALA A 202 -28.22 14.48 28.31
CA ALA A 202 -29.64 14.79 28.16
C ALA A 202 -30.28 13.98 27.02
N ALA A 203 -29.49 13.63 26.01
CA ALA A 203 -29.86 12.73 24.93
C ALA A 203 -28.66 11.88 24.50
N ILE A 204 -28.93 10.66 24.07
CA ILE A 204 -27.95 9.73 23.48
C ILE A 204 -28.38 9.43 22.05
N ILE A 205 -27.43 9.51 21.13
CA ILE A 205 -27.60 9.20 19.70
C ILE A 205 -26.67 8.04 19.37
N GLU A 206 -27.21 7.01 18.74
CA GLU A 206 -26.48 5.82 18.28
C GLU A 206 -26.72 5.65 16.79
N GLU A 207 -25.66 5.55 16.00
CA GLU A 207 -25.75 5.44 14.54
C GLU A 207 -24.68 4.47 14.00
N PRO A 208 -25.03 3.60 13.03
CA PRO A 208 -24.02 2.98 12.18
C PRO A 208 -23.42 4.00 11.22
N PHE A 209 -22.18 3.78 10.81
CA PHE A 209 -21.60 4.52 9.70
C PHE A 209 -20.76 3.62 8.81
N VAL A 210 -20.69 4.02 7.54
CA VAL A 210 -19.81 3.41 6.55
C VAL A 210 -19.08 4.52 5.81
N THR A 211 -17.77 4.36 5.67
CA THR A 211 -16.96 5.15 4.75
C THR A 211 -16.34 4.19 3.74
N ILE A 212 -16.46 4.52 2.45
CA ILE A 212 -15.85 3.70 1.42
C ILE A 212 -14.34 3.95 1.36
N GLY A 213 -13.60 2.97 0.87
CA GLY A 213 -12.19 3.15 0.55
C GLY A 213 -12.01 4.03 -0.68
N TYR A 214 -10.98 4.87 -0.68
CA TYR A 214 -10.67 5.78 -1.79
C TYR A 214 -9.21 5.68 -2.21
N PRO A 215 -8.93 5.44 -3.49
CA PRO A 215 -7.59 5.61 -4.02
C PRO A 215 -7.26 7.10 -4.13
N HIS A 216 -5.97 7.42 -4.07
CA HIS A 216 -5.50 8.80 -4.05
C HIS A 216 -5.47 9.44 -5.44
N HIS A 217 -5.23 8.64 -6.48
CA HIS A 217 -5.20 9.03 -7.90
C HIS A 217 -4.51 10.37 -8.18
N SER A 218 -3.26 10.51 -7.71
CA SER A 218 -2.38 11.58 -8.18
C SER A 218 -2.28 11.52 -9.70
N LEU A 219 -2.31 12.66 -10.40
CA LEU A 219 -2.36 12.69 -11.87
C LEU A 219 -1.11 12.05 -12.50
N GLU A 220 0.04 12.18 -11.84
CA GLU A 220 1.23 11.39 -12.14
C GLU A 220 1.14 10.03 -11.43
N ALA A 221 1.11 8.95 -12.20
CA ALA A 221 1.26 7.59 -11.68
C ALA A 221 2.68 7.36 -11.15
N ARG A 222 2.87 6.35 -10.30
CA ARG A 222 4.19 6.04 -9.75
C ARG A 222 5.12 5.49 -10.84
N THR A 223 6.34 6.03 -10.88
CA THR A 223 7.42 5.51 -11.72
C THR A 223 8.69 5.44 -10.90
N GLY A 224 9.47 4.38 -11.08
CA GLY A 224 10.84 4.29 -10.58
C GLY A 224 11.80 4.15 -11.74
N MET A 225 12.89 4.91 -11.73
CA MET A 225 14.05 4.67 -12.60
C MET A 225 15.28 4.48 -11.73
N ALA A 226 15.96 3.35 -11.88
CA ALA A 226 17.13 3.04 -11.07
C ALA A 226 18.32 2.63 -11.94
N TYR A 227 19.52 2.93 -11.45
CA TYR A 227 20.77 2.42 -11.98
C TYR A 227 21.82 2.24 -10.88
N TRP A 228 22.80 1.37 -11.14
CA TRP A 228 23.93 1.16 -10.24
C TRP A 228 25.22 1.68 -10.84
N GLU A 229 26.03 2.32 -10.02
CA GLU A 229 27.35 2.81 -10.41
C GLU A 229 28.27 2.86 -9.19
N ASN A 230 29.49 2.31 -9.32
CA ASN A 230 30.50 2.31 -8.27
C ASN A 230 29.98 1.79 -6.91
N GLY A 231 29.14 0.75 -6.94
CA GLY A 231 28.55 0.12 -5.75
C GLY A 231 27.32 0.83 -5.17
N LYS A 232 26.90 1.97 -5.75
CA LYS A 232 25.75 2.75 -5.26
C LYS A 232 24.52 2.58 -6.16
N CYS A 233 23.34 2.56 -5.56
CA CYS A 233 22.06 2.63 -6.25
C CYS A 233 21.62 4.08 -6.37
N TYR A 234 21.43 4.56 -7.59
CA TYR A 234 20.80 5.84 -7.89
C TYR A 234 19.36 5.58 -8.27
N PHE A 235 18.42 6.14 -7.51
CA PHE A 235 16.99 5.89 -7.67
C PHE A 235 16.25 7.20 -7.87
N HIS A 236 15.72 7.42 -9.07
CA HIS A 236 14.82 8.51 -9.40
C HIS A 236 13.39 8.07 -9.13
N GLY A 237 12.68 8.85 -8.32
CA GLY A 237 11.28 8.56 -7.97
C GLY A 237 10.49 9.83 -7.70
N SER A 238 9.19 9.65 -7.54
CA SER A 238 8.22 10.68 -7.16
C SER A 238 7.78 10.46 -5.72
N SER A 239 8.01 11.44 -4.85
CA SER A 239 7.81 11.32 -3.41
C SER A 239 7.40 12.62 -2.73
N GLN A 240 6.50 12.51 -1.75
CA GLN A 240 6.11 13.58 -0.84
C GLN A 240 7.17 13.87 0.22
N SER A 241 8.08 12.94 0.48
CA SER A 241 9.15 13.10 1.46
C SER A 241 10.40 12.36 1.02
N GLN A 242 11.42 13.14 0.68
CA GLN A 242 12.72 12.60 0.30
C GLN A 242 13.31 11.73 1.40
N SER A 243 13.26 12.16 2.66
CA SER A 243 13.88 11.44 3.78
C SER A 243 13.10 10.18 4.18
N ALA A 244 11.77 10.18 4.06
CA ALA A 244 10.95 9.03 4.44
C ALA A 244 11.17 7.79 3.55
N ASN A 245 11.72 7.98 2.35
CA ASN A 245 12.04 6.86 1.44
C ASN A 245 13.35 6.17 1.82
N ASN A 246 14.37 6.93 2.22
CA ASN A 246 15.75 6.45 2.22
C ASN A 246 15.96 5.17 3.03
N ALA A 247 15.59 5.15 4.31
CA ALA A 247 15.84 4.00 5.18
C ALA A 247 15.03 2.76 4.76
N GLY A 248 13.77 2.94 4.35
CA GLY A 248 12.93 1.83 3.92
C GLY A 248 13.37 1.27 2.57
N LEU A 249 13.74 2.14 1.61
CA LEU A 249 14.21 1.72 0.29
C LEU A 249 15.56 1.01 0.38
N ALA A 250 16.50 1.52 1.19
CA ALA A 250 17.78 0.85 1.42
C ALA A 250 17.58 -0.57 1.98
N ARG A 251 16.65 -0.76 2.92
CA ARG A 251 16.27 -2.09 3.43
C ARG A 251 15.67 -2.98 2.33
N MET A 252 14.74 -2.46 1.52
CA MET A 252 14.13 -3.20 0.41
C MET A 252 15.16 -3.63 -0.67
N LEU A 253 16.22 -2.86 -0.84
CA LEU A 253 17.33 -3.16 -1.75
C LEU A 253 18.45 -3.98 -1.09
N ASN A 254 18.33 -4.27 0.21
CA ASN A 254 19.33 -4.96 1.03
C ASN A 254 20.73 -4.33 0.91
N ILE A 255 20.82 -3.02 1.10
CA ILE A 255 22.07 -2.23 1.08
C ILE A 255 22.17 -1.29 2.28
N ASP A 256 23.39 -0.82 2.54
CA ASP A 256 23.62 0.27 3.49
C ASP A 256 22.99 1.57 2.98
N LEU A 257 22.47 2.38 3.91
CA LEU A 257 21.87 3.68 3.59
C LEU A 257 22.83 4.61 2.82
N ALA A 258 24.13 4.51 3.10
CA ALA A 258 25.17 5.28 2.44
C ALA A 258 25.35 4.93 0.94
N ASP A 259 24.83 3.78 0.51
CA ASP A 259 24.90 3.29 -0.85
C ASP A 259 23.62 3.56 -1.65
N LEU A 260 22.63 4.22 -1.03
CA LEU A 260 21.45 4.72 -1.72
C LEU A 260 21.56 6.22 -1.99
N VAL A 261 21.38 6.60 -3.26
CA VAL A 261 21.15 7.97 -3.69
C VAL A 261 19.71 8.07 -4.21
N PHE A 262 18.78 8.45 -3.33
CA PHE A 262 17.40 8.72 -3.72
C PHE A 262 17.26 10.15 -4.23
N ILE A 263 16.83 10.29 -5.48
CA ILE A 263 16.63 11.54 -6.18
C ILE A 263 15.12 11.73 -6.30
N ASN A 264 14.59 12.66 -5.51
CA ASN A 264 13.19 13.03 -5.56
C ASN A 264 12.95 14.01 -6.70
N GLU A 265 12.41 13.49 -7.79
CA GLU A 265 12.05 14.31 -8.93
C GLU A 265 10.80 15.14 -8.65
N ALA A 266 10.40 15.97 -9.62
CA ALA A 266 9.13 16.66 -9.50
C ALA A 266 8.02 15.64 -9.25
N THR A 267 7.15 15.94 -8.28
CA THR A 267 6.12 15.03 -7.81
C THR A 267 4.76 15.54 -8.27
N GLY A 268 4.12 14.83 -9.19
CA GLY A 268 2.82 15.19 -9.78
C GLY A 268 1.63 14.82 -8.90
N GLY A 269 1.71 15.21 -7.62
CA GLY A 269 0.76 14.84 -6.58
C GLY A 269 1.15 13.57 -5.83
N GLY A 270 0.66 13.47 -4.59
CA GLY A 270 0.83 12.29 -3.74
C GLY A 270 -0.38 12.06 -2.83
N PHE A 271 -0.88 13.12 -2.20
CA PHE A 271 -2.09 13.11 -1.35
C PHE A 271 -2.08 12.11 -0.18
N GLY A 272 -0.89 11.64 0.23
CA GLY A 272 -0.69 10.62 1.26
C GLY A 272 -0.09 9.31 0.71
N SER A 273 -0.13 9.12 -0.61
CA SER A 273 0.17 7.86 -1.27
C SER A 273 1.60 7.74 -1.80
N LYS A 274 2.43 8.75 -1.59
CA LYS A 274 3.86 8.74 -1.99
C LYS A 274 4.75 9.19 -0.83
N ILE A 275 4.40 8.82 0.41
CA ILE A 275 5.17 9.21 1.60
C ILE A 275 6.44 8.36 1.72
N GLY A 276 6.28 7.04 1.83
CA GLY A 276 7.36 6.07 2.00
C GLY A 276 7.61 5.23 0.75
N PRO A 277 8.57 4.29 0.82
CA PRO A 277 8.90 3.42 -0.29
C PRO A 277 7.83 2.33 -0.45
N TYR A 278 7.57 1.98 -1.71
CA TYR A 278 6.63 0.91 -2.06
C TYR A 278 7.37 -0.28 -2.67
N PRO A 279 6.79 -1.50 -2.61
CA PRO A 279 7.48 -2.70 -3.07
C PRO A 279 7.92 -2.65 -4.53
N PHE A 280 7.22 -1.93 -5.42
CA PHE A 280 7.66 -1.77 -6.82
C PHE A 280 9.05 -1.11 -6.93
N MET A 281 9.44 -0.25 -5.98
CA MET A 281 10.76 0.36 -5.97
C MET A 281 11.86 -0.68 -5.70
N ALA A 282 11.55 -1.70 -4.88
CA ALA A 282 12.45 -2.83 -4.65
C ALA A 282 12.70 -3.60 -5.95
N ILE A 283 11.65 -3.81 -6.76
CA ILE A 283 11.73 -4.46 -8.08
C ILE A 283 12.67 -3.66 -8.97
N THR A 284 12.40 -2.36 -9.16
CA THR A 284 13.19 -1.50 -10.06
C THR A 284 14.68 -1.48 -9.69
N GLY A 285 14.99 -1.26 -8.41
CA GLY A 285 16.38 -1.16 -7.96
C GLY A 285 17.12 -2.49 -8.03
N ASN A 286 16.53 -3.59 -7.52
CA ASN A 286 17.18 -4.90 -7.57
C ASN A 286 17.34 -5.41 -9.01
N PHE A 287 16.36 -5.20 -9.90
CA PHE A 287 16.49 -5.62 -11.29
C PHE A 287 17.57 -4.86 -12.02
N SER A 288 17.69 -3.56 -11.76
CA SER A 288 18.79 -2.79 -12.32
C SER A 288 20.14 -3.35 -11.92
N LYS A 289 20.26 -3.84 -10.67
CA LYS A 289 21.46 -4.51 -10.17
C LYS A 289 21.73 -5.82 -10.89
N VAL A 290 20.72 -6.70 -10.96
CA VAL A 290 20.84 -8.05 -11.53
C VAL A 290 21.12 -8.00 -13.03
N LEU A 291 20.42 -7.12 -13.76
CA LEU A 291 20.64 -6.91 -15.19
C LEU A 291 21.92 -6.16 -15.51
N ASN A 292 22.51 -5.48 -14.51
CA ASN A 292 23.60 -4.52 -14.70
C ASN A 292 23.27 -3.46 -15.77
N ARG A 293 22.03 -2.97 -15.74
CA ARG A 293 21.49 -1.98 -16.69
C ARG A 293 20.58 -0.99 -15.96
N PRO A 294 20.47 0.27 -16.41
CA PRO A 294 19.42 1.16 -15.92
C PRO A 294 18.04 0.58 -16.21
N VAL A 295 17.11 0.63 -15.26
CA VAL A 295 15.75 0.10 -15.38
C VAL A 295 14.74 1.18 -15.07
N GLN A 296 13.76 1.38 -15.96
CA GLN A 296 12.56 2.17 -15.68
C GLN A 296 11.35 1.24 -15.55
N LEU A 297 10.59 1.38 -14.46
CA LEU A 297 9.33 0.67 -14.23
C LEU A 297 8.23 1.70 -14.00
N ARG A 298 7.29 1.79 -14.94
CA ARG A 298 6.12 2.66 -14.88
C ARG A 298 4.92 1.85 -14.40
N ILE A 299 4.27 2.35 -13.34
CA ILE A 299 2.96 1.86 -12.91
C ILE A 299 1.90 2.54 -13.78
N THR A 300 1.03 1.76 -14.41
CA THR A 300 -0.05 2.32 -15.23
C THR A 300 -1.13 2.96 -14.35
N ARG A 301 -1.99 3.80 -14.94
CA ARG A 301 -3.16 4.37 -14.23
C ARG A 301 -4.08 3.28 -13.67
N GLU A 302 -4.23 2.16 -14.37
CA GLU A 302 -5.00 1.02 -13.88
C GLU A 302 -4.31 0.36 -12.68
N GLN A 303 -2.98 0.18 -12.76
CA GLN A 303 -2.20 -0.42 -11.69
C GLN A 303 -2.19 0.41 -10.40
N GLU A 304 -2.37 1.73 -10.48
CA GLU A 304 -2.51 2.62 -9.31
C GLU A 304 -3.66 2.24 -8.36
N PHE A 305 -4.66 1.49 -8.82
CA PHE A 305 -5.74 1.01 -7.95
C PHE A 305 -5.29 -0.07 -6.96
N TYR A 306 -4.24 -0.81 -7.27
CA TYR A 306 -3.79 -1.96 -6.48
C TYR A 306 -2.29 -1.93 -6.13
N ILE A 307 -1.50 -1.06 -6.76
CA ILE A 307 -0.09 -0.81 -6.41
C ILE A 307 0.00 0.56 -5.75
N GLY A 308 0.19 0.55 -4.44
CA GLY A 308 0.23 1.77 -3.63
C GLY A 308 -0.47 1.56 -2.31
N SER A 309 -1.18 2.58 -1.87
CA SER A 309 -2.12 2.50 -0.76
C SER A 309 -3.37 3.30 -1.08
N ALA A 310 -4.46 2.96 -0.42
CA ALA A 310 -5.71 3.70 -0.43
C ALA A 310 -6.08 4.14 0.99
N ARG A 311 -7.05 5.04 1.09
CA ARG A 311 -7.76 5.20 2.36
C ARG A 311 -8.59 3.93 2.58
N SER A 312 -8.40 3.25 3.70
CA SER A 312 -9.24 2.12 4.10
C SER A 312 -10.72 2.49 4.17
N GLY A 313 -11.57 1.55 3.74
CA GLY A 313 -12.98 1.60 4.08
C GLY A 313 -13.19 1.29 5.57
N MET A 314 -14.18 1.91 6.18
CA MET A 314 -14.52 1.66 7.58
C MET A 314 -16.01 1.40 7.70
N GLN A 315 -16.36 0.37 8.47
CA GLN A 315 -17.72 0.12 8.93
C GLN A 315 -17.72 0.20 10.44
N GLY A 316 -18.69 0.86 11.04
CA GLY A 316 -18.67 1.08 12.47
C GLY A 316 -20.00 1.49 13.06
N TRP A 317 -19.95 1.69 14.37
CA TRP A 317 -21.05 2.18 15.18
C TRP A 317 -20.50 3.27 16.10
N ILE A 318 -21.27 4.33 16.28
CA ILE A 318 -20.92 5.45 17.15
C ILE A 318 -22.08 5.78 18.09
N LYS A 319 -21.74 6.07 19.35
CA LYS A 319 -22.67 6.54 20.38
C LYS A 319 -22.20 7.88 20.92
N ILE A 320 -23.06 8.87 20.90
CA ILE A 320 -22.73 10.25 21.32
C ILE A 320 -23.75 10.70 22.37
N GLY A 321 -23.24 11.09 23.54
CA GLY A 321 -24.01 11.77 24.58
C GLY A 321 -23.95 13.27 24.39
N VAL A 322 -25.10 13.95 24.45
CA VAL A 322 -25.21 15.40 24.31
C VAL A 322 -25.99 15.98 25.50
N LYS A 323 -25.47 17.05 26.09
CA LYS A 323 -26.11 17.80 27.19
C LYS A 323 -27.19 18.74 26.66
N GLU A 324 -28.06 19.24 27.54
CA GLU A 324 -29.12 20.21 27.15
C GLU A 324 -28.57 21.47 26.46
N ASN A 325 -27.34 21.88 26.78
CA ASN A 325 -26.68 23.03 26.16
C ASN A 325 -25.99 22.72 24.82
N GLY A 326 -26.18 21.53 24.27
CA GLY A 326 -25.63 21.09 22.99
C GLY A 326 -24.17 20.63 23.02
N LYS A 327 -23.51 20.64 24.18
CA LYS A 327 -22.14 20.11 24.30
C LYS A 327 -22.15 18.58 24.34
N VAL A 328 -21.15 17.98 23.69
CA VAL A 328 -20.88 16.55 23.78
C VAL A 328 -20.39 16.21 25.20
N SER A 329 -20.96 15.17 25.81
CA SER A 329 -20.59 14.68 27.15
C SER A 329 -19.75 13.41 27.11
N ALA A 330 -20.02 12.52 26.15
CA ALA A 330 -19.28 11.28 25.91
C ALA A 330 -19.39 10.86 24.44
N VAL A 331 -18.39 10.13 23.98
CA VAL A 331 -18.38 9.46 22.68
C VAL A 331 -17.83 8.06 22.88
N ASP A 332 -18.49 7.09 22.29
CA ASP A 332 -18.02 5.71 22.16
C ASP A 332 -18.11 5.30 20.69
N LEU A 333 -17.10 4.57 20.22
CA LEU A 333 -16.85 4.37 18.80
C LEU A 333 -16.23 2.99 18.56
N VAL A 334 -16.91 2.19 17.74
CA VAL A 334 -16.37 0.94 17.21
C VAL A 334 -16.12 1.11 15.72
N ILE A 335 -14.90 0.74 15.28
CA ILE A 335 -14.50 0.73 13.87
C ILE A 335 -13.99 -0.66 13.50
N VAL A 336 -14.55 -1.20 12.43
CA VAL A 336 -13.98 -2.29 11.65
C VAL A 336 -13.37 -1.69 10.38
N ASN A 337 -12.05 -1.77 10.28
CA ASN A 337 -11.28 -1.20 9.18
C ASN A 337 -10.97 -2.27 8.12
N ASP A 338 -11.31 -2.00 6.86
CA ASP A 338 -10.82 -2.78 5.73
C ASP A 338 -9.35 -2.42 5.47
N GLY A 339 -8.46 -3.22 6.05
CA GLY A 339 -7.02 -3.02 5.96
C GLY A 339 -6.40 -3.46 4.63
N GLY A 340 -7.16 -4.09 3.74
CA GLY A 340 -6.61 -4.81 2.59
C GLY A 340 -5.57 -5.86 2.99
N ALA A 341 -4.70 -6.23 2.06
CA ALA A 341 -3.68 -7.26 2.25
C ALA A 341 -2.45 -6.82 3.10
N THR A 342 -2.38 -5.55 3.53
CA THR A 342 -1.23 -5.03 4.28
C THR A 342 -1.61 -4.27 5.56
N GLY A 343 -2.90 -4.29 5.91
CA GLY A 343 -3.48 -3.59 7.05
C GLY A 343 -3.35 -2.07 7.04
N GLY A 344 -3.03 -1.45 5.89
CA GLY A 344 -2.85 -0.01 5.74
C GLY A 344 -3.86 0.67 4.81
N GLY A 345 -4.69 -0.13 4.13
CA GLY A 345 -5.48 0.33 2.99
C GLY A 345 -4.70 0.37 1.68
#